data_AF-A0A9J6QTF4-F1
#
_entry.id   AF-A0A9J6QTF4-F1
#
_cell.length_a   1.000
_cell.length_b   1.000
_cell.length_c   1.000
_cell.angle_alpha   90.00
_cell.angle_beta   90.00
_cell.angle_gamma   90.00
#
_symmetry.space_group_name_H-M   'P 1'
#
loop_
_entity.id
_entity.type
_entity.pdbx_description
1 polymer ?
#
loop_
_entity_poly.entity_id
_entity_poly.type
_entity_poly.pdbx_seq_one_letter_code
_entity_poly.pdbx_strand_id
1 'polypeptide(L)'
;MYSIGKVSEMFQLPISTLRYYDKEGLFPQMKRASGIRQFDEREIEALRVIECLKKSGMEIKDIKQFMEWCSEGSSTYAQRRDLFLKQKEAVEQEIHRMEKVLDMIRFKCWYYEEAIKDGNEDRLHEMTPEQMPEEIRDAYYHAHEE
;
A
#
# COMPACT_ATOMS: atom_id res chain seq x y z
N MET A 1 -22.86 -14.36 7.98
CA MET A 1 -23.21 -13.52 6.80
C MET A 1 -23.32 -12.07 7.23
N TYR A 2 -22.72 -11.17 6.46
CA TYR A 2 -22.66 -9.74 6.70
C TYR A 2 -23.49 -9.01 5.63
N SER A 3 -24.22 -7.98 6.05
CA SER A 3 -24.86 -7.05 5.13
C SER A 3 -23.82 -6.13 4.49
N ILE A 4 -24.12 -5.58 3.32
CA ILE A 4 -23.22 -4.61 2.66
C ILE A 4 -22.92 -3.39 3.53
N GLY A 5 -23.87 -2.97 4.38
CA GLY A 5 -23.65 -1.90 5.35
C GLY A 5 -22.65 -2.29 6.42
N LYS A 6 -22.73 -3.53 6.93
CA LYS A 6 -21.75 -4.01 7.90
C LYS A 6 -20.34 -4.14 7.31
N VAL A 7 -20.24 -4.62 6.08
CA VAL A 7 -18.96 -4.70 5.37
C VAL A 7 -18.39 -3.30 5.09
N SER A 8 -19.24 -2.34 4.74
CA SER A 8 -18.86 -0.94 4.55
C SER A 8 -18.20 -0.37 5.81
N GLU A 9 -18.78 -0.59 7.00
CA GLU A 9 -18.18 -0.19 8.28
C GLU A 9 -16.85 -0.92 8.56
N MET A 10 -16.82 -2.24 8.37
CA MET A 10 -15.64 -3.08 8.68
C MET A 10 -14.40 -2.69 7.88
N PHE A 11 -14.60 -2.33 6.61
CA PHE A 11 -13.51 -1.99 5.69
C PHE A 11 -13.35 -0.48 5.49
N GLN A 12 -14.21 0.33 6.12
CA GLN A 12 -14.28 1.78 5.94
C GLN A 12 -14.41 2.18 4.46
N LEU A 13 -15.15 1.38 3.69
CA LEU A 13 -15.41 1.60 2.28
C LEU A 13 -16.83 2.11 2.08
N PRO A 14 -17.06 3.13 1.24
CA PRO A 14 -18.41 3.48 0.83
C PRO A 14 -19.15 2.27 0.23
N ILE A 15 -20.44 2.16 0.52
CA ILE A 15 -21.30 1.12 -0.09
C ILE A 15 -21.23 1.17 -1.63
N SER A 16 -21.07 2.36 -2.21
CA SER A 16 -20.87 2.55 -3.66
C SER A 16 -19.61 1.84 -4.17
N THR A 17 -18.51 1.84 -3.42
CA THR A 17 -17.26 1.13 -3.77
C THR A 17 -17.48 -0.37 -3.76
N LEU A 18 -18.15 -0.91 -2.74
CA LEU A 18 -18.47 -2.35 -2.69
C LEU A 18 -19.38 -2.77 -3.86
N ARG A 19 -20.35 -1.91 -4.23
CA ARG A 19 -21.20 -2.14 -5.41
C ARG A 19 -20.41 -2.05 -6.71
N TYR A 20 -19.46 -1.13 -6.79
CA TYR A 20 -18.56 -0.98 -7.93
C TYR A 20 -17.69 -2.23 -8.11
N TYR A 21 -17.05 -2.72 -7.05
CA TYR A 21 -16.26 -3.96 -7.10
C TYR A 21 -17.07 -5.18 -7.58
N ASP A 22 -18.30 -5.35 -7.10
CA ASP A 22 -19.19 -6.40 -7.62
C ASP A 22 -19.54 -6.18 -9.10
N LYS A 23 -19.82 -4.94 -9.51
CA LYS A 23 -20.10 -4.60 -10.91
C LYS A 23 -18.93 -4.91 -11.83
N GLU A 24 -17.70 -4.65 -11.38
CA GLU A 24 -16.46 -4.95 -12.13
C GLU A 24 -16.13 -6.45 -12.14
N GLY A 25 -16.89 -7.28 -11.40
CA GLY A 25 -16.73 -8.73 -11.38
C GLY A 25 -15.69 -9.24 -10.39
N LEU A 26 -15.32 -8.45 -9.37
CA LEU A 26 -14.35 -8.86 -8.36
C LEU A 26 -14.89 -9.92 -7.39
N PHE A 27 -16.19 -10.20 -7.41
CA PHE A 27 -16.82 -11.26 -6.61
C PHE A 27 -17.53 -12.28 -7.50
N PRO A 28 -16.80 -13.13 -8.25
CA PRO A 28 -17.38 -14.03 -9.25
C PRO A 28 -18.36 -15.07 -8.67
N GLN A 29 -18.30 -15.31 -7.35
CA GLN A 29 -19.14 -16.30 -6.66
C GLN A 29 -20.12 -15.67 -5.67
N MET A 30 -20.34 -14.35 -5.76
CA MET A 30 -21.22 -13.63 -4.82
C MET A 30 -22.65 -14.14 -4.88
N LYS A 31 -23.12 -14.68 -3.75
CA LYS A 31 -24.50 -15.11 -3.60
C LYS A 31 -25.42 -13.91 -3.41
N ARG A 32 -26.65 -14.04 -3.91
CA ARG A 32 -27.72 -13.07 -3.70
C ARG A 32 -28.92 -13.77 -3.07
N ALA A 33 -29.40 -13.23 -1.95
CA ALA A 33 -30.67 -13.65 -1.36
C ALA A 33 -31.67 -12.52 -1.50
N SER A 34 -32.81 -12.79 -2.16
CA SER A 34 -33.84 -11.78 -2.44
C SER A 34 -33.29 -10.51 -3.11
N GLY A 35 -32.32 -10.67 -4.00
CA GLY A 35 -31.64 -9.57 -4.70
C GLY A 35 -30.54 -8.84 -3.91
N ILE A 36 -30.35 -9.18 -2.62
CA ILE A 36 -29.35 -8.58 -1.74
C ILE A 36 -28.07 -9.42 -1.75
N ARG A 37 -26.92 -8.75 -1.92
CA ARG A 37 -25.58 -9.35 -1.84
C ARG A 37 -25.33 -9.93 -0.45
N GLN A 38 -24.91 -11.18 -0.40
CA GLN A 38 -24.47 -11.82 0.83
C GLN A 38 -22.96 -11.88 0.86
N PHE A 39 -22.38 -11.30 1.91
CA PHE A 39 -20.95 -11.44 2.20
C PHE A 39 -20.81 -12.48 3.30
N ASP A 40 -20.34 -13.68 2.97
CA ASP A 40 -19.88 -14.63 3.97
C ASP A 40 -18.37 -14.46 4.22
N GLU A 41 -17.79 -15.31 5.09
CA GLU A 41 -16.37 -15.21 5.44
C GLU A 41 -15.46 -15.27 4.21
N ARG A 42 -15.86 -15.99 3.16
CA ARG A 42 -15.08 -16.09 1.93
C ARG A 42 -15.05 -14.76 1.18
N GLU A 43 -16.17 -14.06 1.06
CA GLU A 43 -16.18 -12.73 0.44
C GLU A 43 -15.45 -11.70 1.29
N ILE A 44 -15.46 -11.84 2.62
CA ILE A 44 -14.66 -10.99 3.52
C ILE A 44 -13.17 -11.19 3.25
N GLU A 45 -12.69 -12.43 3.17
CA GLU A 45 -11.28 -12.71 2.88
C GLU A 45 -10.89 -12.28 1.45
N ALA A 46 -11.77 -12.49 0.47
CA ALA A 46 -11.56 -11.97 -0.89
C ALA A 46 -11.42 -10.44 -0.88
N LEU A 47 -12.27 -9.73 -0.13
CA LEU A 47 -12.20 -8.27 -0.03
C LEU A 47 -10.91 -7.79 0.65
N ARG A 48 -10.38 -8.51 1.66
CA ARG A 48 -9.06 -8.19 2.24
C ARG A 48 -7.95 -8.25 1.20
N VAL A 49 -7.95 -9.28 0.35
CA VAL A 49 -6.96 -9.42 -0.72
C VAL A 49 -7.13 -8.35 -1.79
N ILE A 50 -8.36 -8.08 -2.23
CA ILE A 50 -8.67 -7.00 -3.19
C ILE A 50 -8.15 -5.65 -2.67
N GLU A 51 -8.43 -5.32 -1.41
CA GLU A 51 -7.98 -4.07 -0.79
C GLU A 51 -6.46 -4.02 -0.63
N CYS A 52 -5.82 -5.15 -0.29
CA CYS A 52 -4.36 -5.23 -0.24
C CYS A 52 -3.75 -4.92 -1.61
N LEU A 53 -4.21 -5.60 -2.66
CA LEU A 53 -3.74 -5.40 -4.02
C LEU A 53 -4.00 -3.96 -4.49
N LYS A 54 -5.19 -3.42 -4.21
CA LYS A 54 -5.53 -2.05 -4.62
C LYS A 54 -4.66 -1.01 -3.90
N LYS A 55 -4.41 -1.17 -2.60
CA LYS A 55 -3.51 -0.30 -1.81
C LYS A 55 -2.07 -0.38 -2.28
N SER A 56 -1.65 -1.53 -2.79
CA SER A 56 -0.32 -1.71 -3.38
C SER A 56 -0.19 -1.14 -4.81
N GLY A 57 -1.22 -0.44 -5.32
CA GLY A 57 -1.19 0.23 -6.61
C GLY A 57 -1.69 -0.62 -7.79
N MET A 58 -2.19 -1.84 -7.55
CA MET A 58 -2.71 -2.68 -8.61
C MET A 58 -4.03 -2.13 -9.18
N GLU A 59 -4.17 -2.18 -10.50
CA GLU A 59 -5.37 -1.72 -11.19
C GLU A 59 -6.52 -2.72 -11.07
N ILE A 60 -7.76 -2.22 -11.07
CA ILE A 60 -8.97 -3.06 -10.90
C ILE A 60 -9.06 -4.17 -11.95
N LYS A 61 -8.60 -3.91 -13.19
CA LYS A 61 -8.55 -4.89 -14.27
C LYS A 61 -7.66 -6.11 -13.92
N ASP A 62 -6.53 -5.89 -13.25
CA ASP A 62 -5.56 -6.94 -12.94
C ASP A 62 -6.01 -7.72 -11.70
N ILE A 63 -6.63 -7.02 -10.73
CA ILE A 63 -7.32 -7.65 -9.61
C ILE A 63 -8.47 -8.54 -10.11
N LYS A 64 -9.24 -8.07 -11.10
CA LYS A 64 -10.30 -8.88 -11.71
C LYS A 64 -9.74 -10.16 -12.34
N GLN A 65 -8.65 -10.07 -13.10
CA GLN A 65 -7.99 -11.23 -13.68
C GLN A 65 -7.55 -12.23 -12.60
N PHE A 66 -7.03 -11.76 -11.47
CA PHE A 66 -6.71 -12.60 -10.32
C PHE A 66 -7.95 -13.30 -9.73
N MET A 67 -9.10 -12.61 -9.66
CA MET A 67 -10.35 -13.19 -9.17
C MET A 67 -10.94 -14.23 -10.15
N GLU A 68 -10.75 -14.04 -11.45
CA GLU A 68 -11.09 -15.03 -12.48
C GLU A 68 -10.24 -16.29 -12.32
N TRP A 69 -8.92 -16.13 -12.21
CA TRP A 69 -8.01 -17.24 -11.91
C TRP A 69 -8.43 -17.98 -10.64
N CYS A 70 -8.84 -17.24 -9.59
CA CYS A 70 -9.39 -17.84 -8.37
C CYS A 70 -10.53 -18.84 -8.63
N SER A 71 -11.38 -18.54 -9.59
CA SER A 71 -12.52 -19.38 -9.96
C SER A 71 -12.13 -20.58 -10.83
N GLU A 72 -11.04 -20.50 -11.60
CA GLU A 72 -10.51 -21.62 -12.39
C GLU A 72 -9.83 -22.71 -11.54
N GLY A 73 -9.54 -22.43 -10.27
CA GLY A 73 -8.97 -23.42 -9.36
C GLY A 73 -7.48 -23.70 -9.60
N SER A 74 -7.06 -24.95 -9.37
CA SER A 74 -5.63 -25.29 -9.23
C SER A 74 -4.79 -25.08 -10.48
N SER A 75 -5.39 -25.04 -11.67
CA SER A 75 -4.69 -24.77 -12.93
C SER A 75 -4.00 -23.41 -12.98
N THR A 76 -4.43 -22.46 -12.15
CA THR A 76 -3.92 -21.07 -12.16
C THR A 76 -3.03 -20.72 -10.97
N TYR A 77 -2.66 -21.69 -10.13
CA TYR A 77 -1.83 -21.43 -8.94
C TYR A 77 -0.48 -20.81 -9.27
N ALA A 78 0.15 -21.21 -10.38
CA ALA A 78 1.40 -20.62 -10.83
C ALA A 78 1.21 -19.12 -11.17
N GLN A 79 0.20 -18.79 -11.97
CA GLN A 79 -0.11 -17.41 -12.36
C GLN A 79 -0.42 -16.52 -11.15
N ARG A 80 -1.21 -17.02 -10.19
CA ARG A 80 -1.53 -16.30 -8.96
C ARG A 80 -0.30 -16.04 -8.11
N ARG A 81 0.56 -17.06 -7.94
CA ARG A 81 1.82 -16.90 -7.19
C ARG A 81 2.72 -15.87 -7.85
N ASP A 82 2.88 -15.95 -9.16
CA ASP A 82 3.75 -15.04 -9.91
C ASP A 82 3.24 -13.59 -9.86
N LEU A 83 1.91 -13.38 -9.83
CA LEU A 83 1.31 -12.06 -9.58
C LEU A 83 1.70 -11.52 -8.20
N PHE A 84 1.62 -12.32 -7.14
CA PHE A 84 2.03 -11.88 -5.80
C PHE A 84 3.53 -11.67 -5.67
N LEU A 85 4.37 -12.46 -6.35
CA LEU A 85 5.82 -12.25 -6.36
C LEU A 85 6.18 -10.91 -7.00
N LYS A 86 5.57 -10.58 -8.15
CA LYS A 86 5.75 -9.28 -8.80
C LYS A 86 5.26 -8.13 -7.93
N GLN A 87 4.09 -8.28 -7.33
CA GLN A 87 3.54 -7.24 -6.47
C GLN A 87 4.37 -7.05 -5.19
N LYS A 88 4.90 -8.14 -4.63
CA LYS A 88 5.83 -8.09 -3.51
C LYS A 88 7.08 -7.29 -3.86
N GLU A 89 7.73 -7.60 -4.98
CA GLU A 89 8.92 -6.89 -5.45
C GLU A 89 8.64 -5.39 -5.65
N ALA A 90 7.51 -5.04 -6.26
CA ALA A 90 7.11 -3.65 -6.45
C ALA A 90 6.91 -2.91 -5.11
N VAL A 91 6.29 -3.55 -4.12
CA VAL A 91 6.11 -2.97 -2.78
C VAL A 91 7.45 -2.85 -2.04
N GLU A 92 8.34 -3.83 -2.14
CA GLU A 92 9.68 -3.77 -1.53
C GLU A 92 10.51 -2.62 -2.12
N GLN A 93 10.44 -2.41 -3.44
CA GLN A 93 11.07 -1.26 -4.11
C GLN A 93 10.49 0.08 -3.65
N GLU A 94 9.17 0.16 -3.49
CA GLU A 94 8.50 1.37 -3.00
C GLU A 94 8.86 1.67 -1.54
N ILE A 95 8.98 0.64 -0.69
CA ILE A 95 9.46 0.79 0.69
C ILE A 95 10.87 1.38 0.67
N HIS A 96 11.80 0.80 -0.10
CA HIS A 96 13.17 1.30 -0.18
C HIS A 96 13.23 2.76 -0.68
N ARG A 97 12.42 3.10 -1.69
CA ARG A 97 12.29 4.47 -2.18
C ARG A 97 11.77 5.42 -1.10
N MET A 98 10.75 5.00 -0.35
CA MET A 98 10.16 5.80 0.72
C MET A 98 11.08 5.93 1.94
N GLU A 99 11.94 4.95 2.20
CA GLU A 99 13.00 5.04 3.22
C GLU A 99 14.01 6.14 2.87
N LYS A 100 14.50 6.21 1.62
CA LYS A 100 15.35 7.32 1.16
C LYS A 100 14.67 8.69 1.33
N VAL A 101 13.38 8.78 0.97
CA VAL A 101 12.58 10.00 1.17
C VAL A 101 12.49 10.37 2.65
N LEU A 102 12.21 9.39 3.52
CA LEU A 102 12.12 9.60 4.96
C LEU A 102 13.45 10.09 5.54
N ASP A 103 14.58 9.58 5.05
CA ASP A 103 15.90 9.97 5.53
C ASP A 103 16.27 11.41 5.15
N MET A 104 15.89 11.87 3.95
CA MET A 104 15.97 13.30 3.62
C MET A 104 15.14 14.16 4.58
N ILE A 105 13.92 13.70 4.91
CA ILE A 105 13.04 14.41 5.84
C ILE A 105 13.64 14.44 7.24
N ARG A 106 14.19 13.33 7.73
CA ARG A 106 14.90 13.26 9.04
C ARG A 106 16.06 14.24 9.09
N PHE A 107 16.89 14.26 8.06
CA PHE A 107 17.97 15.23 7.94
C PHE A 107 17.45 16.67 8.01
N LYS A 108 16.38 16.99 7.25
CA LYS A 108 15.81 18.35 7.25
C LYS A 108 15.13 18.73 8.56
N CYS A 109 14.50 17.79 9.26
CA CYS A 109 13.97 18.01 10.60
C CYS A 109 15.09 18.43 11.56
N TRP A 110 16.17 17.64 11.63
CA TRP A 110 17.32 17.97 12.46
C TRP A 110 17.98 19.30 12.06
N TYR A 111 18.17 19.53 10.76
CA TYR A 111 18.78 20.75 10.23
C TYR A 111 18.03 21.99 10.72
N TYR A 112 16.70 22.00 10.63
CA TYR A 112 15.93 23.15 11.07
C TYR A 112 15.79 23.24 12.59
N GLU A 113 15.86 22.14 13.33
CA GLU A 113 15.98 22.18 14.79
C GLU A 113 17.28 22.89 15.22
N GLU A 114 18.38 22.66 14.53
CA GLU A 114 19.66 23.35 14.78
C GLU A 114 19.60 24.81 14.34
N ALA A 115 19.03 25.13 13.17
CA ALA A 115 18.88 26.50 12.70
C ALA A 115 18.04 27.36 13.65
N ILE A 116 16.99 26.77 14.25
CA ILE A 116 16.17 27.43 15.27
C ILE A 116 16.99 27.75 16.52
N LYS A 117 17.89 26.85 16.95
CA LYS A 117 18.77 27.08 18.11
C LYS A 117 19.79 28.17 17.83
N ASP A 118 20.34 28.20 16.61
CA ASP A 118 21.37 29.16 16.19
C ASP A 118 20.76 30.52 15.82
N GLY A 119 19.46 30.56 15.48
CA GLY A 119 18.76 31.75 15.00
C GLY A 119 19.08 32.14 13.55
N ASN A 120 19.86 31.33 12.83
CA ASN A 120 20.24 31.47 11.43
C ASN A 120 20.75 30.11 10.89
N GLU A 121 21.22 30.07 9.64
CA GLU A 121 21.74 28.85 9.00
C GLU A 121 23.27 28.89 8.73
N ASP A 122 23.97 29.94 9.15
CA ASP A 122 25.37 30.20 8.74
C ASP A 122 26.29 29.03 9.09
N ARG A 123 26.20 28.53 10.34
CA ARG A 123 26.96 27.34 10.80
C ARG A 123 26.63 26.10 9.97
N LEU A 124 25.36 25.92 9.62
CA LEU A 124 24.88 24.72 8.93
C LEU A 124 25.25 24.72 7.44
N HIS A 125 25.37 25.90 6.82
CA HIS A 125 25.85 26.05 5.44
C HIS A 125 27.32 25.69 5.29
N GLU A 126 28.13 25.94 6.31
CA GLU A 126 29.57 25.61 6.34
C GLU A 126 29.85 24.19 6.82
N MET A 127 28.82 23.50 7.33
CA MET A 127 28.96 22.19 7.96
C MET A 127 29.14 21.07 6.93
N THR A 128 30.10 20.18 7.20
CA THR A 128 30.30 18.95 6.44
C THR A 128 29.50 17.79 7.04
N PRO A 129 29.07 16.78 6.26
CA PRO A 129 28.36 15.60 6.79
C PRO A 129 29.06 14.93 7.97
N GLU A 130 30.38 14.94 8.03
CA GLU A 130 31.19 14.34 9.10
C GLU A 130 30.99 15.02 10.46
N GLN A 131 30.50 16.26 10.48
CA GLN A 131 30.20 17.02 11.69
C GLN A 131 28.76 16.80 12.20
N MET A 132 27.92 16.15 11.40
CA MET A 132 26.56 15.78 11.79
C MET A 132 26.59 14.60 12.78
N PRO A 133 25.58 14.46 13.66
CA PRO A 133 25.38 13.24 14.43
C PRO A 133 25.33 12.01 13.53
N GLU A 134 25.85 10.87 14.00
CA GLU A 134 25.97 9.64 13.21
C GLU A 134 24.66 9.25 12.50
N GLU A 135 23.55 9.20 13.23
CA GLU A 135 22.23 8.85 12.67
C GLU A 135 21.77 9.82 11.55
N ILE A 136 22.11 11.10 11.67
CA ILE A 136 21.74 12.13 10.68
C ILE A 136 22.67 12.08 9.47
N ARG A 137 23.95 11.79 9.70
CA ARG A 137 24.93 11.59 8.64
C ARG A 137 24.57 10.38 7.78
N ASP A 138 24.19 9.27 8.41
CA ASP A 138 23.76 8.07 7.69
C ASP A 138 22.49 8.33 6.87
N ALA A 139 21.50 9.01 7.46
CA ALA A 139 20.30 9.45 6.76
C ALA A 139 20.63 10.40 5.59
N TYR A 140 21.57 11.33 5.78
CA TYR A 140 22.04 12.23 4.73
C TYR A 140 22.64 11.43 3.57
N TYR A 141 23.56 10.50 3.81
CA TYR A 141 24.18 9.73 2.73
C TYR A 141 23.16 8.84 2.01
N HIS A 142 22.35 8.07 2.74
CA HIS A 142 21.34 7.20 2.13
C HIS A 142 20.34 7.99 1.25
N ALA A 143 19.95 9.19 1.69
CA ALA A 143 19.06 10.05 0.91
C ALA A 143 19.70 10.65 -0.36
N HIS A 144 21.03 10.67 -0.46
CA HIS A 144 21.78 11.19 -1.62
C HIS A 144 22.44 10.07 -2.47
N GLU A 145 22.24 8.80 -2.12
CA GLU A 145 22.64 7.67 -2.96
C GLU A 145 21.76 7.59 -4.22
N GLU A 146 22.39 7.39 -5.39
CA GLU A 146 21.71 7.18 -6.68
C GLU A 146 20.74 5.98 -6.67
#